data_AF-A0A0G0F7W1-F1
#
_entry.id   AF-A0A0G0F7W1-F1
#
_cell.length_a   1.000
_cell.length_b   1.000
_cell.length_c   1.000
_cell.angle_alpha   90.00
_cell.angle_beta   90.00
_cell.angle_gamma   90.00
#
_symmetry.space_group_name_H-M   'P 1'
#
loop_
_entity.id
_entity.type
_entity.pdbx_description
1 polymer ?
#
loop_
_entity_poly.entity_id
_entity_poly.type
_entity_poly.pdbx_seq_one_letter_code
_entity_poly.pdbx_strand_id
1 'polypeptide(L)'
;MSKVYDLEKSLFESKYSRIQIRKISGESVGMSVPALATCEIEVLLGFGDTEKSVLEKLNQIDESVQIRLKDRKTPYLDPYLFKDYPFKEMIEEIIEKRIGKKVEYVYRSSVGDENVLATLGIPVITWGTKGGNEHTNNEYLEIKSFDQLNKMQEEFLSNLTKL
;
A
#
# COMPACT_ATOMS: atom_id res chain seq x y z
N MET A 1 -3.79 -2.30 -28.03
CA MET A 1 -3.71 -2.02 -26.58
C MET A 1 -5.03 -2.49 -25.96
N SER A 2 -4.99 -3.34 -24.94
CA SER A 2 -6.22 -3.99 -24.42
C SER A 2 -7.07 -2.98 -23.66
N LYS A 3 -8.41 -3.13 -23.75
CA LYS A 3 -9.40 -2.30 -23.04
C LYS A 3 -9.15 -2.20 -21.52
N VAL A 4 -8.41 -3.15 -20.95
CA VAL A 4 -8.08 -3.23 -19.52
C VAL A 4 -7.21 -2.05 -19.04
N TYR A 5 -6.30 -1.52 -19.87
CA TYR A 5 -5.46 -0.38 -19.47
C TYR A 5 -6.18 0.96 -19.60
N ASP A 6 -7.11 1.09 -20.54
CA ASP A 6 -7.99 2.27 -20.62
C ASP A 6 -8.99 2.29 -19.44
N LEU A 7 -9.36 1.11 -18.93
CA LEU A 7 -10.21 0.93 -17.77
C LEU A 7 -9.58 1.40 -16.46
N GLU A 8 -8.26 1.32 -16.28
CA GLU A 8 -7.58 1.66 -15.02
C GLU A 8 -7.92 3.09 -14.55
N LYS A 9 -7.99 4.04 -15.49
CA LYS A 9 -8.36 5.44 -15.19
C LYS A 9 -9.84 5.64 -14.84
N SER A 10 -10.71 4.74 -15.30
CA SER A 10 -12.15 4.77 -14.98
C SER A 10 -12.50 3.92 -13.75
N LEU A 11 -11.67 2.94 -13.44
CA LEU A 11 -11.87 1.98 -12.37
C LEU A 11 -11.63 2.62 -11.01
N PHE A 12 -10.67 3.53 -10.93
CA PHE A 12 -10.22 4.12 -9.67
C PHE A 12 -10.43 5.63 -9.63
N GLU A 13 -10.86 6.12 -8.48
CA GLU A 13 -10.83 7.55 -8.18
C GLU A 13 -9.41 7.99 -7.79
N SER A 14 -8.70 7.14 -7.06
CA SER A 14 -7.35 7.46 -6.61
C SER A 14 -6.31 7.11 -7.68
N LYS A 15 -5.42 8.07 -7.95
CA LYS A 15 -4.22 7.85 -8.78
C LYS A 15 -3.21 6.87 -8.19
N TYR A 16 -3.40 6.44 -6.95
CA TYR A 16 -2.53 5.50 -6.23
C TYR A 16 -3.03 4.06 -6.28
N SER A 17 -4.29 3.86 -6.65
CA SER A 17 -4.88 2.54 -6.78
C SER A 17 -4.31 1.84 -8.00
N ARG A 18 -4.09 0.53 -7.89
CA ARG A 18 -3.51 -0.30 -8.95
C ARG A 18 -4.27 -1.60 -9.07
N ILE A 19 -4.37 -2.11 -10.29
CA ILE A 19 -4.91 -3.45 -10.56
C ILE A 19 -3.87 -4.27 -11.31
N GLN A 20 -3.73 -5.53 -10.94
CA GLN A 20 -2.88 -6.48 -11.64
C GLN A 20 -3.55 -7.84 -11.77
N ILE A 21 -3.35 -8.50 -12.91
CA ILE A 21 -3.72 -9.89 -13.09
C ILE A 21 -2.62 -10.75 -12.46
N ARG A 22 -2.98 -11.57 -11.49
CA ARG A 22 -2.06 -12.50 -10.82
C ARG A 22 -1.99 -13.84 -11.50
N LYS A 23 -3.12 -14.33 -11.98
CA LYS A 23 -3.25 -15.67 -12.55
C LYS A 23 -4.41 -15.73 -13.52
N ILE A 24 -4.18 -16.38 -14.65
CA ILE A 24 -5.25 -16.83 -15.55
C ILE A 24 -5.10 -18.35 -15.68
N SER A 25 -6.20 -19.08 -15.58
CA SER A 25 -6.22 -20.53 -15.79
C SER A 25 -7.49 -20.98 -16.48
N GLY A 26 -7.36 -21.99 -17.33
CA GLY A 26 -8.45 -22.71 -17.98
C GLY A 26 -7.90 -24.05 -18.44
N GLU A 27 -8.70 -25.11 -18.33
CA GLU A 27 -8.25 -26.47 -18.59
C GLU A 27 -9.31 -27.24 -19.39
N SER A 28 -8.84 -28.08 -20.31
CA SER A 28 -9.66 -29.03 -21.06
C SER A 28 -8.84 -30.28 -21.40
N VAL A 29 -9.52 -31.36 -21.78
CA VAL A 29 -8.88 -32.63 -22.14
C VAL A 29 -8.92 -32.83 -23.66
N GLY A 30 -7.78 -33.17 -24.25
CA GLY A 30 -7.65 -33.46 -25.68
C GLY A 30 -7.91 -32.23 -26.56
N MET A 31 -8.76 -32.37 -27.58
CA MET A 31 -9.14 -31.30 -28.51
C MET A 31 -10.42 -30.56 -28.09
N SER A 32 -10.68 -30.47 -26.78
CA SER A 32 -11.90 -29.86 -26.24
C SER A 32 -11.68 -28.39 -25.88
N VAL A 33 -12.75 -27.60 -25.89
CA VAL A 33 -12.72 -26.21 -25.39
C VAL A 33 -12.98 -26.22 -23.87
N PRO A 34 -12.19 -25.50 -23.05
CA PRO A 34 -12.46 -25.37 -21.61
C PRO A 34 -13.86 -24.82 -21.34
N ALA A 35 -14.58 -25.47 -20.43
CA ALA A 35 -15.90 -25.00 -20.00
C ALA A 35 -15.82 -23.72 -19.14
N LEU A 36 -14.67 -23.49 -18.49
CA LEU A 36 -14.43 -22.35 -17.61
C LEU A 36 -13.01 -21.82 -17.76
N ALA A 37 -12.88 -20.51 -17.68
CA ALA A 37 -11.61 -19.84 -17.40
C ALA A 37 -11.77 -18.98 -16.14
N THR A 38 -10.76 -18.96 -15.29
CA THR A 38 -10.72 -18.16 -14.06
C THR A 38 -9.57 -17.16 -14.14
N CYS A 39 -9.82 -15.93 -13.69
CA CYS A 39 -8.81 -14.89 -13.55
C CYS A 39 -8.75 -14.46 -12.09
N GLU A 40 -7.56 -14.47 -11.49
CA GLU A 40 -7.31 -13.85 -10.20
C GLU A 40 -6.70 -12.46 -10.43
N ILE A 41 -7.37 -11.44 -9.92
CA ILE A 41 -6.90 -10.07 -9.92
C ILE A 41 -6.55 -9.63 -8.50
N GLU A 42 -5.55 -8.77 -8.39
CA GLU A 42 -5.19 -8.08 -7.17
C GLU A 42 -5.34 -6.58 -7.37
N VAL A 43 -5.93 -5.96 -6.36
CA VAL A 43 -6.20 -4.53 -6.34
C VAL A 43 -5.52 -3.97 -5.10
N LEU A 44 -4.61 -3.03 -5.32
CA LEU A 44 -4.10 -2.15 -4.28
C LEU A 44 -4.98 -0.91 -4.26
N LEU A 45 -5.70 -0.68 -3.16
CA LEU A 45 -6.59 0.48 -3.01
C LEU A 45 -5.79 1.68 -2.49
N GLY A 46 -5.96 2.83 -3.14
CA GLY A 46 -5.55 4.12 -2.62
C GLY A 46 -6.74 4.92 -2.08
N PHE A 47 -6.47 6.08 -1.49
CA PHE A 47 -7.49 6.88 -0.80
C PHE A 47 -8.69 7.24 -1.68
N GLY A 48 -9.90 7.00 -1.16
CA GLY A 48 -11.16 7.28 -1.85
C GLY A 48 -11.75 6.06 -2.55
N ASP A 49 -10.91 5.09 -2.94
CA ASP A 49 -11.41 3.81 -3.45
C ASP A 49 -11.71 2.84 -2.31
N THR A 50 -12.74 2.02 -2.51
CA THR A 50 -13.15 0.98 -1.57
C THR A 50 -13.29 -0.34 -2.31
N GLU A 51 -13.22 -1.45 -1.58
CA GLU A 51 -13.52 -2.78 -2.13
C GLU A 51 -14.87 -2.78 -2.87
N LYS A 52 -15.90 -2.19 -2.24
CA LYS A 52 -17.25 -2.11 -2.80
C LYS A 52 -17.29 -1.32 -4.12
N SER A 53 -16.69 -0.13 -4.16
CA SER A 53 -16.73 0.72 -5.37
C SER A 53 -16.01 0.07 -6.54
N VAL A 54 -14.92 -0.65 -6.28
CA VAL A 54 -14.19 -1.40 -7.31
C VAL A 54 -15.01 -2.60 -7.79
N LEU A 55 -15.62 -3.37 -6.90
CA LEU A 55 -16.48 -4.50 -7.28
C LEU A 55 -17.67 -4.05 -8.12
N GLU A 56 -18.32 -2.95 -7.76
CA GLU A 56 -19.45 -2.39 -8.53
C GLU A 56 -19.02 -2.03 -9.96
N LYS A 57 -17.88 -1.35 -10.11
CA LYS A 57 -17.34 -0.98 -11.43
C LYS A 57 -16.90 -2.20 -12.24
N LEU A 58 -16.28 -3.19 -11.60
CA LEU A 58 -15.88 -4.43 -12.28
C LEU A 58 -17.09 -5.22 -12.79
N ASN A 59 -18.17 -5.30 -12.02
CA ASN A 59 -19.40 -5.98 -12.44
C ASN A 59 -20.09 -5.28 -13.63
N GLN A 60 -19.84 -3.98 -13.84
CA GLN A 60 -20.37 -3.25 -14.99
C GLN A 60 -19.58 -3.51 -16.30
N ILE A 61 -18.41 -4.15 -16.23
CA ILE A 61 -17.58 -4.40 -17.42
C ILE A 61 -18.21 -5.48 -18.30
N ASP A 62 -18.66 -6.57 -17.69
CA ASP A 62 -19.28 -7.70 -18.37
C ASP A 62 -20.15 -8.50 -17.40
N GLU A 63 -21.47 -8.42 -17.59
CA GLU A 63 -22.45 -9.11 -16.74
C GLU A 63 -22.39 -10.64 -16.86
N SER A 64 -21.73 -11.17 -17.90
CA SER A 64 -21.54 -12.62 -18.06
C SER A 64 -20.43 -13.20 -17.18
N VAL A 65 -19.59 -12.34 -16.59
CA VAL A 65 -18.48 -12.74 -15.72
C VAL A 65 -18.92 -12.70 -14.27
N GLN A 66 -18.80 -13.84 -13.58
CA GLN A 66 -19.01 -13.87 -12.13
C GLN A 66 -17.77 -13.32 -11.41
N ILE A 67 -17.92 -12.17 -10.75
CA ILE A 67 -16.86 -11.54 -9.96
C ILE A 67 -17.17 -11.69 -8.47
N ARG A 68 -16.17 -12.10 -7.69
CA ARG A 68 -16.27 -12.21 -6.24
C ARG A 68 -14.94 -11.91 -5.58
N LEU A 69 -15.00 -11.51 -4.32
CA LEU A 69 -13.81 -11.46 -3.47
C LEU A 69 -13.32 -12.87 -3.21
N LYS A 70 -12.00 -12.98 -3.08
CA LYS A 70 -11.37 -14.23 -2.71
C LYS A 70 -11.39 -14.33 -1.19
N ASP A 71 -11.80 -15.49 -0.68
CA ASP A 71 -11.75 -15.72 0.76
C ASP A 71 -10.30 -15.64 1.25
N ARG A 72 -10.09 -14.91 2.36
CA ARG A 72 -8.77 -14.72 2.98
C ARG A 72 -8.84 -15.08 4.45
N LYS A 73 -7.71 -15.59 4.97
CA LYS A 73 -7.52 -15.79 6.42
C LYS A 73 -7.27 -14.47 7.15
N THR A 74 -6.70 -13.49 6.45
CA THR A 74 -6.43 -12.15 6.95
C THR A 74 -7.41 -11.15 6.33
N PRO A 75 -7.79 -10.10 7.06
CA PRO A 75 -8.71 -9.09 6.54
C PRO A 75 -8.12 -8.39 5.32
N TYR A 76 -9.00 -7.89 4.45
CA TYR A 76 -8.62 -6.85 3.50
C TYR A 76 -8.31 -5.57 4.27
N LEU A 77 -7.29 -4.86 3.83
CA LEU A 77 -6.76 -3.69 4.54
C LEU A 77 -7.06 -2.45 3.71
N ASP A 78 -7.72 -1.49 4.33
CA ASP A 78 -8.01 -0.20 3.72
C ASP A 78 -6.77 0.72 3.73
N PRO A 79 -6.67 1.66 2.77
CA PRO A 79 -5.68 2.72 2.84
C PRO A 79 -5.94 3.62 4.05
N TYR A 80 -4.89 4.00 4.78
CA TYR A 80 -4.99 4.79 6.01
C TYR A 80 -4.21 6.11 5.93
N LEU A 81 -4.75 7.17 6.52
CA LEU A 81 -4.09 8.48 6.64
C LEU A 81 -4.48 9.13 7.97
N PHE A 82 -3.47 9.35 8.81
CA PHE A 82 -3.64 10.09 10.06
C PHE A 82 -3.13 11.52 9.85
N LYS A 83 -4.05 12.50 9.84
CA LYS A 83 -3.69 13.93 9.72
C LYS A 83 -3.08 14.47 11.01
N ASP A 84 -3.51 13.92 12.12
CA ASP A 84 -3.07 14.26 13.45
C ASP A 84 -2.75 12.97 14.22
N TYR A 85 -1.71 13.03 15.04
CA TYR A 85 -1.22 11.89 15.79
C TYR A 85 -0.35 12.36 16.97
N PRO A 86 -0.26 11.57 18.05
CA PRO A 86 0.55 11.92 19.20
C PRO A 86 2.00 12.24 18.81
N PHE A 87 2.54 13.30 19.41
CA PHE A 87 3.92 13.74 19.23
C PHE A 87 4.31 14.16 17.81
N LYS A 88 3.33 14.44 16.93
CA LYS A 88 3.57 14.89 15.56
C LYS A 88 4.58 16.03 15.46
N GLU A 89 4.34 17.13 16.18
CA GLU A 89 5.21 18.31 16.14
C GLU A 89 6.63 17.97 16.61
N MET A 90 6.76 17.18 17.67
CA MET A 90 8.06 16.72 18.19
C MET A 90 8.81 15.86 17.16
N ILE A 91 8.13 14.94 16.49
CA ILE A 91 8.70 14.08 15.45
C ILE A 91 9.17 14.93 14.27
N GLU A 92 8.31 15.85 13.80
CA GLU A 92 8.64 16.76 12.71
C GLU A 92 9.87 17.60 13.05
N GLU A 93 9.91 18.25 14.21
CA GLU A 93 11.06 19.06 14.65
C GLU A 93 12.37 18.26 14.71
N ILE A 94 12.34 17.03 15.24
CA ILE A 94 13.52 16.16 15.34
C ILE A 94 14.05 15.82 13.95
N ILE A 95 13.17 15.48 13.01
CA ILE A 95 13.54 15.16 11.63
C ILE A 95 14.09 16.41 10.94
N GLU A 96 13.38 17.54 11.02
CA GLU A 96 13.77 18.79 10.36
C GLU A 96 15.13 19.29 10.84
N LYS A 97 15.38 19.25 12.15
CA LYS A 97 16.65 19.64 12.77
C LYS A 97 17.84 18.85 12.25
N ARG A 98 17.67 17.56 11.97
CA ARG A 98 18.78 16.66 11.60
C ARG A 98 18.96 16.49 10.09
N ILE A 99 17.87 16.58 9.33
CA ILE A 99 17.89 16.48 7.88
C ILE A 99 18.06 17.86 7.22
N GLY A 100 17.72 18.95 7.93
CA GLY A 100 17.82 20.32 7.44
C GLY A 100 16.74 20.67 6.41
N LYS A 101 15.65 19.92 6.37
CA LYS A 101 14.53 20.10 5.44
C LYS A 101 13.22 19.78 6.12
N LYS A 102 12.14 20.41 5.65
CA LYS A 102 10.79 20.11 6.12
C LYS A 102 10.39 18.67 5.86
N VAL A 103 9.60 18.10 6.76
CA VAL A 103 9.05 16.74 6.57
C VAL A 103 8.11 16.73 5.37
N GLU A 104 8.35 15.79 4.46
CA GLU A 104 7.46 15.52 3.34
C GLU A 104 6.73 14.19 3.60
N TYR A 105 5.40 14.25 3.60
CA TYR A 105 4.56 13.05 3.73
C TYR A 105 4.38 12.40 2.37
N VAL A 106 4.77 11.12 2.28
CA VAL A 106 4.68 10.35 1.04
C VAL A 106 3.69 9.20 1.18
N TYR A 107 2.96 8.93 0.11
CA TYR A 107 2.18 7.70 0.00
C TYR A 107 3.08 6.56 -0.44
N ARG A 108 3.10 5.45 0.32
CA ARG A 108 3.79 4.22 -0.05
C ARG A 108 2.79 3.25 -0.68
N SER A 109 3.01 2.86 -1.92
CA SER A 109 2.24 1.82 -2.62
C SER A 109 2.65 0.40 -2.16
N SER A 110 2.57 0.15 -0.85
CA SER A 110 2.88 -1.14 -0.24
C SER A 110 2.01 -1.36 0.99
N VAL A 111 1.98 -2.60 1.49
CA VAL A 111 1.23 -3.01 2.67
C VAL A 111 2.20 -3.62 3.68
N GLY A 112 2.09 -3.23 4.94
CA GLY A 112 2.88 -3.76 6.06
C GLY A 112 2.04 -3.92 7.33
N ASP A 113 2.71 -4.22 8.44
CA ASP A 113 2.05 -4.41 9.75
C ASP A 113 1.37 -3.13 10.24
N GLU A 114 1.87 -1.98 9.81
CA GLU A 114 1.28 -0.66 10.07
C GLU A 114 -0.16 -0.54 9.56
N ASN A 115 -0.51 -1.23 8.46
CA ASN A 115 -1.88 -1.27 7.98
C ASN A 115 -2.82 -1.95 8.97
N VAL A 116 -2.36 -3.01 9.64
CA VAL A 116 -3.15 -3.72 10.66
C VAL A 116 -3.38 -2.81 11.87
N LEU A 117 -2.33 -2.15 12.36
CA LEU A 117 -2.45 -1.18 13.45
C LEU A 117 -3.42 -0.03 13.08
N ALA A 118 -3.37 0.43 11.83
CA ALA A 118 -4.28 1.46 11.35
C ALA A 118 -5.75 1.01 11.37
N THR A 119 -6.05 -0.28 11.09
CA THR A 119 -7.42 -0.81 11.21
C THR A 119 -7.95 -0.80 12.65
N LEU A 120 -7.06 -0.77 13.64
CA LEU A 120 -7.40 -0.63 15.05
C LEU A 120 -7.57 0.84 15.48
N GLY A 121 -7.45 1.79 14.54
CA GLY A 121 -7.53 3.22 14.82
C GLY A 121 -6.29 3.78 15.53
N ILE A 122 -5.19 3.02 15.58
CA ILE A 122 -3.92 3.46 16.16
C ILE A 122 -3.19 4.30 15.12
N PRO A 123 -2.87 5.59 15.39
CA PRO A 123 -2.12 6.40 14.45
C PRO A 123 -0.72 5.82 14.23
N VAL A 124 -0.34 5.65 12.96
CA VAL A 124 0.99 5.15 12.58
C VAL A 124 1.66 6.12 11.63
N ILE A 125 2.95 6.33 11.89
CA ILE A 125 3.88 6.98 10.97
C ILE A 125 5.11 6.10 10.84
N THR A 126 5.62 5.97 9.62
CA THR A 126 6.84 5.24 9.32
C THR A 126 7.86 6.21 8.74
N TRP A 127 9.03 6.30 9.36
CA TRP A 127 10.21 6.94 8.80
C TRP A 127 11.40 6.02 8.98
N GLY A 128 12.36 6.09 8.06
CA GLY A 128 13.45 5.12 8.01
C GLY A 128 14.72 5.69 7.39
N THR A 129 15.67 4.80 7.16
CA THR A 129 16.92 5.15 6.50
C THR A 129 16.74 5.36 5.01
N LYS A 130 17.67 6.11 4.43
CA LYS A 130 17.93 6.05 2.99
C LYS A 130 18.60 4.73 2.64
N GLY A 131 18.23 4.21 1.48
CA GLY A 131 18.71 2.97 0.93
C GLY A 131 18.08 2.73 -0.42
N GLY A 132 18.29 1.54 -0.95
CA GLY A 132 17.73 1.16 -2.23
C GLY A 132 17.74 -0.35 -2.42
N ASN A 133 17.08 -0.76 -3.52
CA ASN A 133 17.01 -2.16 -3.93
C ASN A 133 16.28 -3.08 -2.93
N GLU A 134 15.33 -2.56 -2.14
CA GLU A 134 14.44 -3.36 -1.27
C GLU A 134 13.85 -4.52 -2.08
N HIS A 135 14.01 -5.75 -1.60
CA HIS A 135 13.58 -6.99 -2.28
C HIS A 135 14.26 -7.30 -3.62
N THR A 136 15.45 -6.76 -3.88
CA THR A 136 16.21 -7.02 -5.12
C THR A 136 17.71 -7.22 -4.86
N ASN A 137 18.46 -7.59 -5.89
CA ASN A 137 19.92 -7.76 -5.77
C ASN A 137 20.61 -6.46 -5.36
N ASN A 138 21.67 -6.57 -4.55
CA ASN A 138 22.44 -5.43 -4.03
C ASN A 138 21.59 -4.46 -3.19
N GLU A 139 20.68 -4.98 -2.37
CA GLU A 139 20.01 -4.22 -1.31
C GLU A 139 21.04 -3.53 -0.39
N TYR A 140 20.82 -2.25 -0.10
CA TYR A 140 21.75 -1.46 0.70
C TYR A 140 21.04 -0.34 1.47
N LEU A 141 21.74 0.17 2.48
CA LEU A 141 21.40 1.38 3.20
C LEU A 141 22.58 2.35 3.24
N GLU A 142 22.29 3.65 3.41
CA GLU A 142 23.31 4.67 3.61
C GLU A 142 23.72 4.74 5.09
N ILE A 143 24.99 4.47 5.40
CA ILE A 143 25.53 4.47 6.78
C ILE A 143 25.25 5.80 7.49
N LYS A 144 25.42 6.94 6.79
CA LYS A 144 25.12 8.26 7.36
C LYS A 144 23.65 8.43 7.71
N SER A 145 22.74 7.92 6.87
CA SER A 145 21.32 7.97 7.15
C SER A 145 20.93 7.09 8.33
N PHE A 146 21.61 5.96 8.51
CA PHE A 146 21.41 5.10 9.68
C PHE A 146 21.86 5.77 10.97
N ASP A 147 23.04 6.40 10.99
CA ASP A 147 23.49 7.19 12.14
C ASP A 147 22.53 8.33 12.48
N GLN A 148 22.03 9.05 11.45
CA GLN A 148 21.00 10.07 11.65
C GLN A 148 19.72 9.49 12.24
N LEU A 149 19.25 8.34 11.75
CA LEU A 149 18.04 7.68 12.26
C LEU A 149 18.17 7.30 13.73
N ASN A 150 19.30 6.71 14.13
CA ASN A 150 19.52 6.33 15.53
C ASN A 150 19.49 7.56 16.43
N LYS A 151 20.16 8.65 16.03
CA LYS A 151 20.16 9.89 16.81
C LYS A 151 18.78 10.57 16.86
N MET A 152 17.94 10.40 15.83
CA MET A 152 16.54 10.83 15.83
C MET A 152 15.72 10.03 16.84
N GLN A 153 15.86 8.70 16.82
CA GLN A 153 15.18 7.78 17.74
C GLN A 153 15.58 8.05 19.20
N GLU A 154 16.87 8.21 19.49
CA GLU A 154 17.38 8.54 20.83
C GLU A 154 16.83 9.88 21.35
N GLU A 155 16.77 10.90 20.50
CA GLU A 155 16.24 12.21 20.88
C GLU A 155 14.73 12.15 21.15
N PHE A 156 13.99 11.41 20.33
CA PHE A 156 12.55 11.18 20.53
C PHE A 156 12.29 10.50 21.88
N LEU A 157 12.97 9.38 22.16
CA LEU A 157 12.84 8.66 23.43
C LEU A 157 13.27 9.52 24.64
N SER A 158 14.36 10.31 24.49
CA SER A 158 14.80 11.23 25.55
C SER A 158 13.77 12.31 25.83
N ASN A 159 13.07 12.81 24.82
CA ASN A 159 12.05 13.83 25.00
C ASN A 159 10.76 13.24 25.60
N LEU A 160 10.39 12.02 25.24
CA LEU A 160 9.24 11.31 25.83
C LEU A 160 9.40 11.10 27.34
N THR A 161 10.61 10.83 27.82
CA THR A 161 10.89 10.64 29.26
C THR A 161 10.87 11.92 30.10
N LYS A 162 10.75 13.09 29.46
CA LYS A 162 10.67 14.40 30.11
C LYS A 162 9.26 14.99 30.14
N LEU A 163 8.31 14.32 29.49
CA LEU A 163 6.88 14.65 29.52
C LEU A 163 6.23 14.13 30.82
#